data_AF-A0A957S833-F1
#
_entry.id   AF-A0A957S833-F1
#
_cell.length_a   1.000
_cell.length_b   1.000
_cell.length_c   1.000
_cell.angle_alpha   90.00
_cell.angle_beta   90.00
_cell.angle_gamma   90.00
#
_symmetry.space_group_name_H-M   'P 1'
#
loop_
_entity.id
_entity.type
_entity.pdbx_description
1 polymer ?
#
loop_
_entity_poly.entity_id
_entity_poly.type
_entity_poly.pdbx_seq_one_letter_code
_entity_poly.pdbx_strand_id
1 'polypeptide(L)'
;IERPPLISLLVTFSLSIIIANVVKLIYTATPRSVNTMFDGFWRLGNITIPVTKSVVLVAALLIMAMLHLFLQKTRLGKSIRAAAQNREAARIVGIEINHVYAITFAICVALTGVAGMLISPTQAVFPFMGPPLTLKAFAITALSGLGSIPGALMGGMMLGLVEIFIATYVPGIGTNLGIVASFVILVVVLVTRPQGLFGGLKPVEQAH
;
A
#
# COMPACT_ATOMS: atom_id res chain seq x y z
N ILE A 1 1.46 29.24 -17.36
CA ILE A 1 1.15 28.06 -18.19
C ILE A 1 0.29 27.13 -17.33
N GLU A 2 -1.02 27.37 -17.32
CA GLU A 2 -2.00 26.47 -16.69
C GLU A 2 -2.18 25.28 -17.63
N ARG A 3 -1.50 24.16 -17.35
CA ARG A 3 -1.74 22.92 -18.08
C ARG A 3 -3.11 22.39 -17.65
N PRO A 4 -4.08 22.21 -18.55
CA PRO A 4 -5.38 21.69 -18.17
C PRO A 4 -5.16 20.31 -17.52
N PRO A 5 -5.61 20.11 -16.27
CA PRO A 5 -5.30 18.90 -15.47
C PRO A 5 -5.75 17.61 -16.16
N LEU A 6 -6.71 17.71 -17.08
CA LEU A 6 -7.22 16.62 -17.91
C LEU A 6 -6.15 16.00 -18.83
N ILE A 7 -5.26 16.79 -19.42
CA ILE A 7 -4.23 16.25 -20.35
C ILE A 7 -3.25 15.37 -19.57
N SER A 8 -2.86 15.77 -18.36
CA SER A 8 -1.97 14.97 -17.52
C SER A 8 -2.60 13.65 -17.10
N LEU A 9 -3.90 13.64 -16.78
CA LEU A 9 -4.65 12.43 -16.45
C LEU A 9 -4.80 11.49 -17.65
N LEU A 10 -5.10 12.04 -18.83
CA LEU A 10 -5.19 11.25 -20.06
C LEU A 10 -3.85 10.61 -20.43
N VAL A 11 -2.75 11.36 -20.27
CA VAL A 11 -1.39 10.85 -20.54
C VAL A 11 -1.02 9.72 -19.57
N THR A 12 -1.27 9.87 -18.27
CA THR A 12 -0.96 8.81 -17.30
C THR A 12 -1.84 7.57 -17.47
N PHE A 13 -3.13 7.76 -17.79
CA PHE A 13 -4.04 6.65 -18.08
C PHE A 13 -3.61 5.89 -19.35
N SER A 14 -3.29 6.61 -20.42
CA SER A 14 -2.79 6.03 -21.67
C SER A 14 -1.48 5.27 -21.45
N LEU A 15 -0.55 5.86 -20.71
CA LEU A 15 0.73 5.24 -20.36
C LEU A 15 0.51 3.96 -19.54
N SER A 16 -0.43 3.97 -18.58
CA SER A 16 -0.79 2.78 -17.78
C SER A 16 -1.30 1.64 -18.66
N ILE A 17 -2.18 1.92 -19.64
CA ILE A 17 -2.70 0.92 -20.58
C ILE A 17 -1.59 0.37 -21.47
N ILE A 18 -0.72 1.23 -21.99
CA ILE A 18 0.41 0.81 -22.83
C ILE A 18 1.33 -0.13 -22.05
N ILE A 19 1.72 0.25 -20.82
CA ILE A 19 2.57 -0.57 -19.96
C ILE A 19 1.90 -1.92 -19.68
N ALA A 20 0.62 -1.95 -19.31
CA ALA A 20 -0.10 -3.20 -19.03
C ALA A 20 -0.12 -4.14 -20.25
N ASN A 21 -0.33 -3.60 -21.45
CA ASN A 21 -0.33 -4.38 -22.69
C ASN A 21 1.07 -4.86 -23.10
N VAL A 22 2.11 -4.03 -22.91
CA VAL A 22 3.50 -4.44 -23.14
C VAL A 22 3.89 -5.58 -22.21
N VAL A 23 3.55 -5.48 -20.92
CA VAL A 23 3.80 -6.55 -19.94
C VAL A 23 3.05 -7.83 -20.32
N LYS A 24 1.79 -7.71 -20.75
CA LYS A 24 1.01 -8.85 -21.25
C LYS A 24 1.67 -9.53 -22.44
N LEU A 25 2.24 -8.75 -23.37
CA LEU A 25 2.89 -9.27 -24.58
C LEU A 25 4.17 -10.04 -24.24
N ILE A 26 4.96 -9.53 -23.27
CA ILE A 26 6.22 -10.17 -22.83
C ILE A 26 5.94 -11.44 -22.00
N TYR A 27 5.02 -11.37 -21.04
CA TYR A 27 4.85 -12.42 -20.03
C TYR A 27 3.70 -13.41 -20.29
N THR A 28 2.91 -13.20 -21.35
CA THR A 28 1.68 -13.96 -21.68
C THR A 28 0.60 -13.88 -20.58
N ALA A 29 -0.69 -13.95 -20.95
CA ALA A 29 -1.81 -13.76 -20.02
C ALA A 29 -2.11 -14.97 -19.11
N THR A 30 -1.27 -16.00 -19.11
CA THR A 30 -1.52 -17.22 -18.33
C THR A 30 -1.24 -16.93 -16.85
N PRO A 31 -2.19 -17.17 -15.93
CA PRO A 31 -1.96 -17.02 -14.50
C PRO A 31 -0.81 -17.95 -14.08
N ARG A 32 0.32 -17.38 -13.66
CA ARG A 32 1.44 -18.16 -13.12
C ARG A 32 1.46 -18.01 -11.62
N SER A 33 1.28 -19.13 -10.93
CA SER A 33 1.56 -19.23 -9.51
C SER A 33 3.06 -19.52 -9.37
N VAL A 34 3.79 -18.69 -8.63
CA VAL A 34 5.19 -18.98 -8.33
C VAL A 34 5.22 -20.12 -7.32
N ASN A 35 5.75 -21.27 -7.73
CA ASN A 35 5.93 -22.41 -6.84
C ASN A 35 7.01 -22.07 -5.82
N THR A 36 6.66 -21.97 -4.55
CA THR A 36 7.62 -21.67 -3.48
C THR A 36 8.27 -22.94 -2.97
N MET A 37 9.56 -22.89 -2.63
CA MET A 37 10.23 -23.96 -1.85
C MET A 37 9.61 -24.22 -0.46
N PHE A 38 8.66 -23.37 -0.03
CA PHE A 38 7.94 -23.46 1.24
C PHE A 38 6.56 -24.13 1.07
N ASP A 39 6.52 -25.27 0.40
CA ASP A 39 5.30 -26.08 0.31
C ASP A 39 5.12 -26.85 1.62
N GLY A 40 4.31 -26.30 2.52
CA GLY A 40 4.02 -26.91 3.80
C GLY A 40 2.87 -26.23 4.54
N PHE A 41 2.29 -26.96 5.46
CA PHE A 41 1.24 -26.45 6.35
C PHE A 41 1.69 -26.63 7.80
N TRP A 42 1.64 -25.56 8.58
CA TRP A 42 1.66 -25.68 10.02
C TRP A 42 0.29 -26.19 10.45
N ARG A 43 0.24 -27.41 10.99
CA ARG A 43 -0.96 -27.97 11.61
C ARG A 43 -0.86 -27.75 13.12
N LEU A 44 -1.66 -26.85 13.64
CA LEU A 44 -1.85 -26.67 15.08
C LEU A 44 -3.25 -27.15 15.42
N GLY A 45 -3.37 -28.46 15.74
CA GLY A 45 -4.66 -29.11 15.96
C GLY A 45 -5.54 -29.10 14.70
N ASN A 46 -6.74 -28.53 14.79
CA ASN A 46 -7.70 -28.42 13.68
C ASN A 46 -7.47 -27.20 12.75
N ILE A 47 -6.46 -26.37 13.04
CA ILE A 47 -6.16 -25.17 12.26
C ILE A 47 -4.97 -25.47 11.35
N THR A 48 -5.18 -25.29 10.04
CA THR A 48 -4.15 -25.46 9.01
C THR A 48 -3.71 -24.08 8.53
N ILE A 49 -2.47 -23.69 8.83
CA ILE A 49 -1.90 -22.40 8.41
C ILE A 49 -0.86 -22.66 7.31
N PRO A 50 -1.05 -22.13 6.09
CA PRO A 50 -0.05 -22.23 5.03
C PRO A 50 1.26 -21.56 5.44
N VAL A 51 2.40 -22.27 5.34
CA VAL A 51 3.73 -21.75 5.68
C VAL A 51 4.01 -20.47 4.89
N THR A 52 3.65 -20.43 3.61
CA THR A 52 3.79 -19.27 2.73
C THR A 52 3.19 -18.00 3.32
N LYS A 53 1.96 -18.06 3.89
CA LYS A 53 1.31 -16.88 4.47
C LYS A 53 2.00 -16.39 5.75
N SER A 54 2.52 -17.31 6.56
CA SER A 54 3.27 -16.96 7.78
C SER A 54 4.61 -16.27 7.45
N VAL A 55 5.34 -16.78 6.45
CA VAL A 55 6.60 -16.18 5.99
C VAL A 55 6.35 -14.79 5.42
N VAL A 56 5.29 -14.63 4.62
CA VAL A 56 4.86 -13.32 4.09
C VAL A 56 4.54 -12.34 5.22
N LEU A 57 3.81 -12.75 6.25
CA LEU A 57 3.49 -11.90 7.39
C LEU A 57 4.76 -11.45 8.14
N VAL A 58 5.68 -12.38 8.42
CA VAL A 58 6.94 -12.07 9.12
C VAL A 58 7.81 -11.14 8.28
N ALA A 59 7.95 -11.40 6.98
CA ALA A 59 8.70 -10.54 6.08
C ALA A 59 8.10 -9.12 6.01
N ALA A 60 6.78 -9.00 5.89
CA ALA A 60 6.09 -7.71 5.87
C ALA A 60 6.33 -6.92 7.17
N LEU A 61 6.24 -7.57 8.34
CA LEU A 61 6.52 -6.96 9.63
C LEU A 61 7.99 -6.50 9.74
N LEU A 62 8.94 -7.32 9.27
CA LEU A 62 10.36 -6.98 9.27
C LEU A 62 10.66 -5.78 8.36
N ILE A 63 10.13 -5.75 7.13
CA ILE A 63 10.31 -4.64 6.19
C ILE A 63 9.75 -3.36 6.78
N MET A 64 8.56 -3.43 7.39
CA MET A 64 7.94 -2.27 8.01
C MET A 64 8.71 -1.78 9.23
N ALA A 65 9.20 -2.69 10.08
CA ALA A 65 10.05 -2.33 11.22
C ALA A 65 11.36 -1.68 10.75
N MET A 66 11.98 -2.22 9.69
CA MET A 66 13.18 -1.67 9.07
C MET A 66 12.92 -0.28 8.51
N LEU A 67 11.81 -0.06 7.80
CA LEU A 67 11.42 1.24 7.27
C LEU A 67 11.14 2.24 8.40
N HIS A 68 10.48 1.81 9.46
CA HIS A 68 10.20 2.64 10.63
C HIS A 68 11.49 3.11 11.31
N LEU A 69 12.42 2.17 11.57
CA LEU A 69 13.73 2.47 12.13
C LEU A 69 14.56 3.36 11.20
N PHE A 70 14.51 3.11 9.89
CA PHE A 70 15.17 3.96 8.90
C PHE A 70 14.67 5.40 8.97
N LEU A 71 13.34 5.61 9.00
CA LEU A 71 12.76 6.94 9.05
C LEU A 71 12.99 7.66 10.39
N GLN A 72 13.12 6.92 11.50
CA GLN A 72 13.36 7.53 12.82
C GLN A 72 14.84 7.79 13.13
N LYS A 73 15.73 6.83 12.80
CA LYS A 73 17.14 6.89 13.22
C LYS A 73 18.05 7.55 12.18
N THR A 74 17.72 7.53 10.89
CA THR A 74 18.63 8.05 9.87
C THR A 74 18.50 9.56 9.65
N ARG A 75 19.59 10.20 9.22
CA ARG A 75 19.59 11.62 8.83
C ARG A 75 18.63 11.87 7.67
N LEU A 76 18.60 10.97 6.68
CA LEU A 76 17.68 11.03 5.53
C LEU A 76 16.21 10.98 5.98
N GLY A 77 15.87 10.11 6.94
CA GLY A 77 14.53 10.03 7.51
C GLY A 77 14.07 11.33 8.19
N LYS A 78 14.98 12.02 8.89
CA LYS A 78 14.72 13.34 9.46
C LYS A 78 14.45 14.39 8.38
N SER A 79 15.23 14.38 7.29
CA SER A 79 15.03 15.27 6.14
C SER A 79 13.66 15.09 5.49
N ILE A 80 13.24 13.83 5.28
CA ILE A 80 11.92 13.49 4.70
C ILE A 80 10.80 14.01 5.59
N ARG A 81 10.88 13.80 6.91
CA ARG A 81 9.88 14.28 7.87
C ARG A 81 9.82 15.81 7.95
N ALA A 82 10.96 16.48 7.94
CA ALA A 82 11.02 17.94 7.94
C ALA A 82 10.38 18.52 6.67
N ALA A 83 10.72 17.96 5.50
CA ALA A 83 10.13 18.34 4.23
C ALA A 83 8.61 18.05 4.16
N ALA A 84 8.13 17.03 4.86
CA ALA A 84 6.69 16.71 4.94
C ALA A 84 5.91 17.69 5.82
N GLN A 85 6.53 18.28 6.84
CA GLN A 85 5.88 19.25 7.73
C GLN A 85 5.80 20.64 7.10
N ASN A 86 6.93 21.15 6.62
CA ASN A 86 6.97 22.43 5.92
C ASN A 86 8.12 22.43 4.91
N ARG A 87 7.75 22.37 3.63
CA ARG A 87 8.70 22.34 2.51
C ARG A 87 9.53 23.62 2.44
N GLU A 88 8.92 24.78 2.66
CA GLU A 88 9.61 26.07 2.59
C GLU A 88 10.61 26.22 3.73
N ALA A 89 10.20 25.90 4.96
CA ALA A 89 11.10 25.91 6.12
C ALA A 89 12.26 24.92 5.95
N ALA A 90 12.01 23.73 5.40
CA ALA A 90 13.04 22.74 5.10
C ALA A 90 14.09 23.27 4.10
N ARG A 91 13.67 24.06 3.10
CA ARG A 91 14.60 24.69 2.14
C ARG A 91 15.50 25.73 2.82
N ILE A 92 14.95 26.52 3.73
CA ILE A 92 15.69 27.59 4.44
C ILE A 92 16.81 27.01 5.30
N VAL A 93 16.61 25.84 5.90
CA VAL A 93 17.64 25.13 6.69
C VAL A 93 18.63 24.32 5.84
N GLY A 94 18.61 24.48 4.50
CA GLY A 94 19.56 23.86 3.58
C GLY A 94 19.22 22.44 3.15
N ILE A 95 17.97 21.98 3.31
CA ILE A 95 17.56 20.66 2.81
C ILE A 95 17.24 20.76 1.31
N GLU A 96 17.99 19.99 0.51
CA GLU A 96 17.74 19.76 -0.92
C GLU A 96 16.42 19.01 -1.15
N ILE A 97 15.32 19.75 -1.34
CA ILE A 97 13.97 19.18 -1.54
C ILE A 97 13.94 18.20 -2.71
N ASN A 98 14.62 18.51 -3.82
CA ASN A 98 14.64 17.66 -5.01
C ASN A 98 15.27 16.30 -4.70
N HIS A 99 16.34 16.29 -3.90
CA HIS A 99 17.01 15.07 -3.48
C HIS A 99 16.13 14.25 -2.52
N VAL A 100 15.43 14.92 -1.59
CA VAL A 100 14.46 14.27 -0.70
C VAL A 100 13.32 13.61 -1.47
N TYR A 101 12.78 14.27 -2.50
CA TYR A 101 11.76 13.66 -3.37
C TYR A 101 12.30 12.46 -4.13
N ALA A 102 13.49 12.56 -4.73
CA ALA A 102 14.09 11.47 -5.47
C ALA A 102 14.31 10.24 -4.59
N ILE A 103 14.86 10.42 -3.38
CA ILE A 103 15.05 9.33 -2.40
C ILE A 103 13.70 8.74 -1.99
N THR A 104 12.72 9.58 -1.66
CA THR A 104 11.40 9.10 -1.23
C THR A 104 10.74 8.27 -2.33
N PHE A 105 10.80 8.73 -3.57
CA PHE A 105 10.28 8.00 -4.72
C PHE A 105 11.02 6.67 -4.93
N ALA A 106 12.35 6.65 -4.83
CA ALA A 106 13.14 5.43 -4.92
C ALA A 106 12.75 4.40 -3.83
N ILE A 107 12.53 4.86 -2.59
CA ILE A 107 12.06 4.01 -1.49
C ILE A 107 10.67 3.44 -1.80
N CYS A 108 9.73 4.25 -2.31
CA CYS A 108 8.40 3.78 -2.69
C CYS A 108 8.45 2.70 -3.77
N VAL A 109 9.27 2.89 -4.81
CA VAL A 109 9.42 1.92 -5.91
C VAL A 109 10.04 0.61 -5.38
N ALA A 110 11.09 0.71 -4.56
CA ALA A 110 11.73 -0.46 -3.95
C ALA A 110 10.75 -1.25 -3.07
N LEU A 111 10.00 -0.57 -2.19
CA LEU A 111 9.00 -1.22 -1.33
C LEU A 111 7.86 -1.84 -2.14
N THR A 112 7.42 -1.19 -3.21
CA THR A 112 6.38 -1.72 -4.09
C THR A 112 6.86 -2.99 -4.80
N GLY A 113 8.11 -3.02 -5.26
CA GLY A 113 8.72 -4.21 -5.85
C GLY A 113 8.78 -5.38 -4.87
N VAL A 114 9.23 -5.12 -3.63
CA VAL A 114 9.29 -6.14 -2.58
C VAL A 114 7.88 -6.63 -2.21
N ALA A 115 6.90 -5.73 -2.09
CA ALA A 115 5.51 -6.11 -1.82
C ALA A 115 4.92 -7.00 -2.94
N GLY A 116 5.20 -6.67 -4.21
CA GLY A 116 4.79 -7.49 -5.36
C GLY A 116 5.40 -8.89 -5.34
N MET A 117 6.70 -8.99 -5.03
CA MET A 117 7.37 -10.29 -4.86
C MET A 117 6.73 -11.12 -3.74
N LEU A 118 6.32 -10.47 -2.65
CA LEU A 118 5.75 -11.13 -1.49
C LEU A 118 4.29 -11.60 -1.71
N ILE A 119 3.55 -10.93 -2.60
CA ILE A 119 2.19 -11.30 -3.00
C ILE A 119 2.18 -12.44 -4.02
N SER A 120 3.16 -12.47 -4.92
CA SER A 120 3.33 -13.45 -6.01
C SER A 120 3.10 -14.93 -5.63
N PRO A 121 3.57 -15.45 -4.48
CA PRO A 121 3.34 -16.84 -4.11
C PRO A 121 1.97 -17.10 -3.47
N THR A 122 1.24 -16.04 -3.07
CA THR A 122 -0.05 -16.17 -2.37
C THR A 122 -1.25 -16.09 -3.31
N GLN A 123 -1.07 -15.51 -4.49
CA GLN A 123 -2.14 -15.23 -5.46
C GLN A 123 -1.60 -15.38 -6.88
N ALA A 124 -2.44 -15.83 -7.82
CA ALA A 124 -2.02 -16.01 -9.20
C ALA A 124 -1.64 -14.67 -9.86
N VAL A 125 -0.48 -14.63 -10.52
CA VAL A 125 0.02 -13.40 -11.12
C VAL A 125 -0.45 -13.22 -12.56
N PHE A 126 -1.16 -12.12 -12.84
CA PHE A 126 -1.60 -11.73 -14.18
C PHE A 126 -1.49 -10.20 -14.40
N PRO A 127 -1.32 -9.71 -15.65
CA PRO A 127 -1.01 -8.30 -15.94
C PRO A 127 -2.03 -7.25 -15.43
N PHE A 128 -3.28 -7.64 -15.21
CA PHE A 128 -4.36 -6.74 -14.78
C PHE A 128 -4.63 -6.76 -13.27
N MET A 129 -3.73 -7.31 -12.46
CA MET A 129 -3.90 -7.36 -10.99
C MET A 129 -3.68 -6.03 -10.26
N GLY A 130 -3.11 -5.03 -10.94
CA GLY A 130 -2.67 -3.78 -10.31
C GLY A 130 -3.80 -2.90 -9.75
N PRO A 131 -4.83 -2.55 -10.55
CA PRO A 131 -5.90 -1.66 -10.12
C PRO A 131 -6.60 -2.04 -8.80
N PRO A 132 -7.01 -3.31 -8.56
CA PRO A 132 -7.62 -3.66 -7.29
C PRO A 132 -6.64 -3.55 -6.10
N LEU A 133 -5.34 -3.79 -6.33
CA LEU A 133 -4.32 -3.65 -5.30
C LEU A 133 -4.08 -2.17 -4.94
N THR A 134 -4.08 -1.28 -5.95
CA THR A 134 -4.00 0.16 -5.75
C THR A 134 -5.19 0.69 -4.95
N LEU A 135 -6.40 0.23 -5.24
CA LEU A 135 -7.60 0.62 -4.51
C LEU A 135 -7.53 0.18 -3.03
N LYS A 136 -7.06 -1.04 -2.77
CA LYS A 136 -6.83 -1.53 -1.40
C LYS A 136 -5.75 -0.73 -0.66
N ALA A 137 -4.64 -0.42 -1.32
CA ALA A 137 -3.58 0.41 -0.73
C ALA A 137 -4.08 1.81 -0.38
N PHE A 138 -4.91 2.40 -1.24
CA PHE A 138 -5.59 3.67 -0.96
C PHE A 138 -6.54 3.55 0.23
N ALA A 139 -7.35 2.48 0.30
CA ALA A 139 -8.22 2.18 1.43
C ALA A 139 -7.48 2.08 2.76
N ILE A 140 -6.38 1.32 2.80
CA ILE A 140 -5.54 1.18 3.99
C ILE A 140 -4.97 2.54 4.39
N THR A 141 -4.40 3.28 3.44
CA THR A 141 -3.76 4.57 3.72
C THR A 141 -4.75 5.61 4.26
N ALA A 142 -5.95 5.67 3.68
CA ALA A 142 -7.03 6.54 4.14
C ALA A 142 -7.51 6.14 5.56
N LEU A 143 -7.71 4.84 5.81
CA LEU A 143 -8.09 4.32 7.12
C LEU A 143 -7.03 4.60 8.19
N SER A 144 -5.75 4.51 7.84
CA SER A 144 -4.63 4.64 8.76
C SER A 144 -4.29 6.07 9.20
N GLY A 145 -4.71 7.08 8.43
CA GLY A 145 -4.32 8.48 8.62
C GLY A 145 -2.98 8.80 7.95
N LEU A 146 -2.94 9.90 7.19
CA LEU A 146 -1.78 10.30 6.39
C LEU A 146 -0.57 10.61 7.27
N GLY A 147 0.56 9.93 7.02
CA GLY A 147 1.84 10.18 7.72
C GLY A 147 2.08 9.37 9.00
N SER A 148 1.13 8.51 9.41
CA SER A 148 1.31 7.62 10.57
C SER A 148 1.77 6.22 10.15
N ILE A 149 3.05 5.91 10.35
CA ILE A 149 3.60 4.57 10.09
C ILE A 149 2.94 3.50 10.98
N PRO A 150 2.76 3.71 12.31
CA PRO A 150 2.06 2.74 13.15
C PRO A 150 0.58 2.58 12.75
N GLY A 151 -0.05 3.66 12.29
CA GLY A 151 -1.41 3.62 11.76
C GLY A 151 -1.52 2.75 10.51
N ALA A 152 -0.52 2.77 9.63
CA ALA A 152 -0.46 1.94 8.42
C ALA A 152 -0.46 0.44 8.76
N LEU A 153 0.28 0.03 9.79
CA LEU A 153 0.29 -1.36 10.28
C LEU A 153 -1.09 -1.80 10.73
N MET A 154 -1.70 -1.03 11.65
CA MET A 154 -2.99 -1.38 12.22
C MET A 154 -4.10 -1.35 11.17
N GLY A 155 -4.09 -0.38 10.26
CA GLY A 155 -5.05 -0.31 9.16
C GLY A 155 -4.96 -1.49 8.20
N GLY A 156 -3.74 -1.90 7.84
CA GLY A 156 -3.50 -3.08 6.99
C GLY A 156 -3.94 -4.38 7.66
N MET A 157 -3.61 -4.56 8.95
CA MET A 157 -4.06 -5.72 9.73
C MET A 157 -5.58 -5.76 9.88
N MET A 158 -6.21 -4.63 10.21
CA MET A 158 -7.67 -4.53 10.33
C MET A 158 -8.36 -4.84 9.01
N LEU A 159 -7.94 -4.23 7.90
CA LEU A 159 -8.53 -4.50 6.60
C LEU A 159 -8.37 -5.97 6.20
N GLY A 160 -7.19 -6.55 6.43
CA GLY A 160 -6.94 -7.97 6.15
C GLY A 160 -7.82 -8.91 6.97
N LEU A 161 -8.02 -8.63 8.26
CA LEU A 161 -8.93 -9.41 9.11
C LEU A 161 -10.37 -9.31 8.61
N VAL A 162 -10.85 -8.10 8.32
CA VAL A 162 -12.21 -7.89 7.83
C VAL A 162 -12.43 -8.59 6.49
N GLU A 163 -11.45 -8.56 5.58
CA GLU A 163 -11.52 -9.28 4.31
C GLU A 163 -11.67 -10.80 4.53
N ILE A 164 -10.92 -11.37 5.49
CA ILE A 164 -11.00 -12.80 5.82
C ILE A 164 -12.36 -13.17 6.44
N PHE A 165 -12.87 -12.33 7.36
CA PHE A 165 -14.18 -12.54 7.99
C PHE A 165 -15.30 -12.49 6.93
N ILE A 166 -15.30 -11.50 6.05
CA ILE A 166 -16.30 -11.38 5.00
C ILE A 166 -16.23 -12.56 4.02
N ALA A 167 -15.01 -12.96 3.62
CA ALA A 167 -14.82 -14.10 2.71
C ALA A 167 -15.29 -15.44 3.31
N THR A 168 -15.30 -15.56 4.65
CA THR A 168 -15.67 -16.80 5.35
C THR A 168 -17.16 -16.85 5.70
N TYR A 169 -17.75 -15.73 6.11
CA TYR A 169 -19.13 -15.67 6.64
C TYR A 169 -20.21 -15.33 5.59
N VAL A 170 -19.83 -14.95 4.37
CA VAL A 170 -20.77 -14.71 3.26
C VAL A 170 -20.55 -15.79 2.18
N PRO A 171 -21.14 -17.00 2.31
CA PRO A 171 -20.97 -18.06 1.33
C PRO A 171 -21.91 -17.81 0.14
N GLY A 172 -21.37 -17.72 -1.07
CA GLY A 172 -22.18 -17.76 -2.31
C GLY A 172 -21.74 -16.85 -3.45
N ILE A 173 -20.81 -15.91 -3.23
CA ILE A 173 -20.41 -14.94 -4.26
C ILE A 173 -18.89 -14.74 -4.17
N GLY A 174 -18.15 -15.16 -5.20
CA GLY A 174 -16.71 -15.47 -5.14
C GLY A 174 -15.72 -14.33 -4.82
N THR A 175 -14.43 -14.63 -5.01
CA THR A 175 -13.22 -13.83 -4.69
C THR A 175 -13.22 -12.34 -5.11
N ASN A 176 -14.12 -11.93 -6.00
CA ASN A 176 -14.28 -10.53 -6.44
C ASN A 176 -14.83 -9.60 -5.33
N LEU A 177 -15.47 -10.13 -4.28
CA LEU A 177 -15.99 -9.32 -3.18
C LEU A 177 -14.94 -8.76 -2.22
N GLY A 178 -13.73 -9.33 -2.15
CA GLY A 178 -12.68 -8.74 -1.29
C GLY A 178 -12.37 -7.29 -1.69
N ILE A 179 -12.52 -6.96 -2.98
CA ILE A 179 -12.35 -5.61 -3.53
C ILE A 179 -13.56 -4.72 -3.15
N VAL A 180 -14.78 -5.23 -3.33
CA VAL A 180 -16.02 -4.50 -3.00
C VAL A 180 -16.10 -4.22 -1.50
N ALA A 181 -15.78 -5.20 -0.66
CA ALA A 181 -15.71 -5.05 0.78
C ALA A 181 -14.69 -3.98 1.20
N SER A 182 -13.48 -4.03 0.62
CA SER A 182 -12.46 -3.00 0.88
C SER A 182 -12.94 -1.59 0.51
N PHE A 183 -13.69 -1.49 -0.58
CA PHE A 183 -14.26 -0.22 -1.03
C PHE A 183 -15.38 0.28 -0.12
N VAL A 184 -16.31 -0.59 0.29
CA VAL A 184 -17.38 -0.25 1.24
C VAL A 184 -16.78 0.19 2.57
N ILE A 185 -15.75 -0.50 3.07
CA ILE A 185 -15.05 -0.12 4.31
C ILE A 185 -14.40 1.26 4.15
N LEU A 186 -13.71 1.52 3.04
CA LEU A 186 -13.16 2.84 2.76
C LEU A 186 -14.25 3.93 2.79
N VAL A 187 -15.39 3.71 2.14
CA VAL A 187 -16.50 4.67 2.13
C VAL A 187 -17.04 4.90 3.54
N VAL A 188 -17.32 3.83 4.29
CA VAL A 188 -17.82 3.91 5.67
C VAL A 188 -16.84 4.65 6.58
N VAL A 189 -15.55 4.37 6.44
CA VAL A 189 -14.50 5.02 7.24
C VAL A 189 -14.35 6.48 6.89
N LEU A 190 -14.38 6.85 5.61
CA LEU A 190 -14.33 8.25 5.19
C LEU A 190 -15.54 9.05 5.70
N VAL A 191 -16.73 8.44 5.70
CA VAL A 191 -17.96 9.06 6.22
C VAL A 191 -17.89 9.22 7.75
N THR A 192 -17.38 8.22 8.46
CA THR A 192 -17.38 8.22 9.93
C THR A 192 -16.20 8.99 10.53
N ARG A 193 -15.02 8.96 9.90
CA ARG A 193 -13.80 9.66 10.33
C ARG A 193 -12.91 10.07 9.15
N PRO A 194 -13.10 11.27 8.58
CA PRO A 194 -12.37 11.74 7.39
C PRO A 194 -10.86 11.95 7.61
N GLN A 195 -10.37 11.92 8.85
CA GLN A 195 -8.94 12.05 9.17
C GLN A 195 -8.22 10.69 9.38
N GLY A 196 -8.92 9.57 9.22
CA GLY A 196 -8.41 8.23 9.54
C GLY A 196 -8.42 7.90 11.05
N LEU A 197 -8.10 6.64 11.39
CA LEU A 197 -8.19 6.11 12.75
C LEU A 197 -7.16 6.74 13.71
N PHE A 198 -6.00 7.16 13.19
CA PHE A 198 -4.89 7.75 13.95
C PHE A 198 -4.68 9.23 13.62
N GLY A 199 -5.78 9.94 13.33
CA GLY A 199 -5.85 11.35 12.95
C GLY A 199 -4.75 12.22 13.53
N GLY A 200 -3.91 12.74 12.65
CA GLY A 200 -2.73 13.51 13.01
C GLY A 200 -2.56 14.72 12.10
N LEU A 201 -3.59 15.56 11.97
CA LEU A 201 -3.46 16.98 11.60
C LEU A 201 -4.73 17.68 12.09
N LYS A 202 -4.62 18.35 13.25
CA LYS A 202 -5.60 19.38 13.62
C LYS A 202 -5.56 20.45 12.52
N PRO A 203 -6.71 20.93 12.03
CA PRO A 203 -6.75 22.12 11.18
C PRO A 203 -6.08 23.26 11.96
N VAL A 204 -4.98 23.81 11.42
CA VAL A 204 -4.44 25.08 11.88
C VAL A 204 -5.33 26.16 11.30
N GLU A 205 -6.55 26.28 11.83
CA GLU A 205 -7.41 27.42 11.55
C GLU A 205 -8.41 27.62 12.69
N GLN A 206 -7.91 28.17 13.79
CA GLN A 206 -8.56 29.25 14.55
C GLN A 206 -7.44 30.05 15.22
N ALA A 207 -6.71 30.83 14.41
CA ALA A 207 -5.93 31.96 14.89
C ALA A 207 -6.64 33.22 14.41
N HIS A 208 -7.66 33.62 15.17
CA HIS A 208 -8.15 34.99 15.28
C HIS A 208 -8.60 35.21 16.71
#